data_AF-A0A399I9K1-F1
#
_entry.id   AF-A0A399I9K1-F1
#
_cell.length_a   1.000
_cell.length_b   1.000
_cell.length_c   1.000
_cell.angle_alpha   90.00
_cell.angle_beta   90.00
_cell.angle_gamma   90.00
#
_symmetry.space_group_name_H-M   'P 1'
#
loop_
_entity.id
_entity.type
_entity.pdbx_description
1 polymer ?
#
loop_
_entity_poly.entity_id
_entity_poly.type
_entity_poly.pdbx_seq_one_letter_code
_entity_poly.pdbx_strand_id
1 'polypeptide(L)' 'MKCPNCGDRTLVDIDMHSGGFSSEESPVKECGACGLVWRVKTELGVTKIDIIKPADKQK' A
#
# COMPACT_ATOMS: atom_id res chain seq x y z
N MET A 1 1.16 -6.60 -7.02
CA MET A 1 1.45 -5.32 -7.72
C MET A 1 2.91 -4.95 -7.48
N LYS A 2 3.50 -4.04 -8.27
CA LYS A 2 4.82 -3.45 -7.93
C LYS A 2 4.64 -2.31 -6.93
N CYS A 3 5.64 -2.05 -6.09
CA CYS A 3 5.69 -0.85 -5.26
C CYS A 3 5.61 0.39 -6.16
N PRO A 4 4.70 1.34 -5.88
CA PRO A 4 4.55 2.53 -6.72
C PRO A 4 5.72 3.52 -6.59
N ASN A 5 6.59 3.37 -5.58
CA ASN A 5 7.76 4.21 -5.38
C ASN A 5 9.03 3.63 -6.02
N CYS A 6 9.44 2.42 -5.64
CA CYS A 6 10.72 1.83 -6.09
C CYS A 6 10.56 0.72 -7.16
N GLY A 7 9.34 0.30 -7.49
CA GLY A 7 9.08 -0.75 -8.47
C GLY A 7 9.35 -2.18 -8.00
N ASP A 8 9.81 -2.37 -6.75
CA ASP A 8 10.06 -3.69 -6.16
C ASP A 8 8.77 -4.51 -6.01
N ARG A 9 8.90 -5.83 -5.88
CA ARG A 9 7.78 -6.78 -5.74
C ARG A 9 7.68 -7.39 -4.35
N THR A 10 8.64 -7.11 -3.48
CA THR A 10 8.69 -7.55 -2.08
C THR A 10 7.71 -6.72 -1.28
N LEU A 11 6.48 -7.21 -1.19
CA LEU A 11 5.38 -6.53 -0.52
C LEU A 11 4.81 -7.44 0.57
N VAL A 12 4.39 -6.84 1.68
CA VAL A 12 3.62 -7.50 2.73
C VAL A 12 2.23 -6.86 2.76
N ASP A 13 1.18 -7.67 2.80
CA ASP A 13 -0.17 -7.19 3.09
C ASP A 13 -0.31 -6.95 4.59
N ILE A 14 -0.75 -5.74 4.94
CA ILE A 14 -1.03 -5.37 6.31
C ILE A 14 -2.53 -5.56 6.53
N ASP A 15 -2.87 -6.59 7.29
CA ASP A 15 -4.24 -6.85 7.67
C ASP A 15 -4.66 -5.90 8.80
N MET A 16 -5.32 -4.82 8.42
CA MET A 16 -5.82 -3.81 9.35
C MET A 16 -7.24 -4.17 9.79
N HIS A 17 -7.38 -4.72 11.00
CA HIS A 17 -8.66 -5.03 11.65
C HIS A 17 -9.40 -3.76 12.14
N SER A 18 -9.37 -2.68 11.37
CA SER A 18 -10.07 -1.43 11.68
C SER A 18 -11.12 -1.17 10.60
N GLY A 19 -12.35 -0.86 11.01
CA GLY A 19 -13.49 -0.70 10.11
C GLY A 19 -13.24 0.41 9.08
N GLY A 20 -12.86 0.02 7.86
CA GLY A 20 -12.49 0.92 6.77
C GLY A 20 -11.24 0.52 5.98
N PHE A 21 -10.50 -0.50 6.43
CA PHE A 21 -9.29 -1.00 5.76
C PHE A 21 -9.33 -2.52 5.54
N SER A 22 -10.53 -3.06 5.31
CA SER A 22 -10.71 -4.49 5.06
C SER A 22 -9.82 -4.93 3.89
N SER A 23 -9.13 -6.07 4.07
CA SER A 23 -8.20 -6.65 3.09
C SER A 23 -8.83 -6.90 1.70
N GLU A 24 -10.16 -6.94 1.60
CA GLU A 24 -10.90 -7.12 0.35
C GLU A 24 -11.26 -5.79 -0.35
N GLU A 25 -11.60 -4.75 0.40
CA GLU A 25 -12.12 -3.48 -0.15
C GLU A 25 -11.05 -2.40 -0.26
N SER A 26 -10.07 -2.39 0.64
CA SER A 26 -9.03 -1.38 0.71
C SER A 26 -7.73 -1.93 1.31
N PRO A 27 -7.09 -2.92 0.64
CA PRO A 27 -5.91 -3.56 1.18
C PRO A 27 -4.77 -2.58 1.37
N VAL A 28 -4.14 -2.67 2.54
CA VAL A 28 -2.96 -1.90 2.90
C VAL A 28 -1.72 -2.75 2.67
N LYS A 29 -0.70 -2.15 2.06
CA LYS A 29 0.53 -2.84 1.67
C LYS A 29 1.74 -2.05 2.13
N GLU A 30 2.77 -2.78 2.52
CA GLU A 30 4.10 -2.24 2.81
C GLU A 30 5.14 -2.83 1.84
N CYS A 31 6.04 -1.98 1.36
CA CYS A 31 7.19 -2.42 0.58
C CYS A 31 8.35 -2.77 1.51
N GLY A 32 8.79 -4.03 1.48
CA GLY A 32 9.94 -4.49 2.25
C GLY A 32 11.29 -3.91 1.79
N ALA A 33 11.35 -3.26 0.61
CA ALA A 33 12.59 -2.70 0.07
C ALA A 33 12.81 -1.21 0.42
N CYS A 34 11.74 -0.41 0.43
CA CYS A 34 11.84 1.04 0.69
C CYS A 34 10.93 1.53 1.82
N GLY A 35 10.21 0.64 2.51
CA GLY A 35 9.37 0.97 3.67
C GLY A 35 8.15 1.84 3.36
N LEU A 36 7.79 2.00 2.08
CA LEU A 36 6.57 2.71 1.68
C LEU A 36 5.36 1.93 2.19
N VAL A 37 4.38 2.61 2.80
CA VAL A 37 3.08 2.03 3.15
C VAL A 37 1.98 2.76 2.38
N TRP A 38 1.14 2.01 1.67
CA TRP A 38 0.05 2.57 0.88
C TRP A 38 -1.18 1.68 0.93
N ARG A 39 -2.35 2.28 0.69
CA ARG A 39 -3.59 1.54 0.43
C ARG A 39 -3.94 1.58 -1.04
N VAL A 40 -4.55 0.50 -1.51
CA VAL A 40 -5.19 0.44 -2.82
C VAL A 40 -6.69 0.56 -2.59
N LYS A 41 -7.34 1.53 -3.22
CA LYS A 41 -8.80 1.70 -3.14
C LYS A 41 -9.37 1.79 -4.54
N THR A 42 -10.60 1.30 -4.72
CA THR A 42 -11.32 1.44 -5.98
C THR A 42 -12.44 2.44 -5.79
N GLU A 43 -12.36 3.59 -6.47
CA GLU A 43 -13.39 4.62 -6.43
C GLU A 43 -13.95 4.81 -7.85
N LEU A 44 -15.26 4.62 -8.02
CA LEU A 44 -15.94 4.76 -9.32
C LEU A 44 -15.32 3.89 -10.44
N GLY A 45 -14.87 2.68 -10.09
CA GLY A 45 -14.21 1.75 -11.02
C GLY A 45 -12.76 2.08 -11.35
N VAL A 46 -12.19 3.13 -10.75
CA VAL A 46 -10.78 3.53 -10.93
C VAL A 46 -9.97 3.13 -9.70
N THR A 47 -8.87 2.42 -9.92
CA THR A 47 -7.90 2.12 -8.86
C THR A 47 -7.12 3.37 -8.50
N LYS A 48 -7.17 3.76 -7.23
CA LYS A 48 -6.39 4.85 -6.64
C LYS A 48 -5.42 4.30 -5.61
N ILE A 49 -4.24 4.91 -5.57
CA ILE A 49 -3.22 4.66 -4.57
C ILE A 49 -3.19 5.83 -3.61
N ASP A 50 -3.20 5.54 -2.32
CA ASP A 50 -3.14 6.55 -1.27
C ASP A 50 -2.01 6.19 -0.32
N ILE A 51 -1.07 7.12 -0.16
CA ILE A 51 0.17 6.92 0.57
C ILE A 51 -0.09 7.21 2.05
N ILE A 52 0.04 6.16 2.88
CA ILE A 52 -0.16 6.24 4.32
C ILE A 52 1.15 6.66 5.01
N LYS A 53 2.27 6.04 4.61
CA LYS A 53 3.62 6.39 5.06
C LYS A 53 4.51 6.55 3.83
N PRO A 54 5.22 7.68 3.66
CA PRO A 54 6.20 7.83 2.59
C PRO A 54 7.34 6.82 2.74
N ALA A 55 8.02 6.52 1.63
CA ALA A 55 9.18 5.64 1.65
C ALA A 55 10.26 6.20 2.59
N ASP A 56 10.97 5.31 3.27
CA ASP A 56 12.11 5.69 4.07
C ASP A 56 13.17 6.28 3.13
N LYS A 57 13.67 7.47 3.45
CA LYS A 57 14.82 8.03 2.75
C LYS A 57 15.99 7.08 3.06
N GLN A 58 16.41 6.27 2.09
CA GLN A 58 17.74 5.66 2.17
C GLN A 58 18.72 6.82 2.28
N LYS A 59 19.33 6.96 3.47
CA LYS A 59 20.39 7.92 3.74
C LYS A 59 21.64 7.56 2.97
#